data_AF-A0A7X0X7B3-F1
#
_entry.id   AF-A0A7X0X7B3-F1
#
_cell.length_a   1.000
_cell.length_b   1.000
_cell.length_c   1.000
_cell.angle_alpha   90.00
_cell.angle_beta   90.00
_cell.angle_gamma   90.00
#
_symmetry.space_group_name_H-M   'P 1'
#
loop_
_entity.id
_entity.type
_entity.pdbx_description
1 polymer ?
#
loop_
_entity_poly.entity_id
_entity_poly.type
_entity_poly.pdbx_seq_one_letter_code
_entity_poly.pdbx_strand_id
1 'polypeptide(L)'
;MSLKDLQNMVPEGTPNTFKPTDAIKNGAKYEFQLSDGQKAIIRWHEPDPVAAAKFPNSASGSSWTAQIKIGNKQVTVDGLWTKKQNSNEVHVPIQGR
;
A
#
# COMPACT_ATOMS: atom_id res chain seq x y z
N MET A 1 5.26 8.43 6.46
CA MET A 1 5.69 7.01 6.55
C MET A 1 6.78 6.79 5.52
N SER A 2 7.91 6.21 5.91
CA SER A 2 9.01 5.90 5.00
C SER A 2 8.91 4.47 4.46
N LEU A 3 9.67 4.16 3.41
CA LEU A 3 9.75 2.80 2.86
C LEU A 3 10.40 1.82 3.87
N LYS A 4 11.32 2.32 4.70
CA LYS A 4 11.94 1.55 5.78
C LYS A 4 10.93 1.18 6.88
N ASP A 5 10.04 2.10 7.24
CA ASP A 5 8.97 1.81 8.20
C ASP A 5 8.07 0.68 7.71
N LEU A 6 7.70 0.70 6.43
CA LEU A 6 6.90 -0.36 5.80
C LEU A 6 7.62 -1.71 5.79
N GLN A 7 8.91 -1.72 5.48
CA GLN A 7 9.72 -2.95 5.51
C GLN A 7 9.82 -3.52 6.92
N ASN A 8 9.99 -2.67 7.94
CA ASN A 8 10.05 -3.11 9.34
C ASN A 8 8.73 -3.70 9.85
N MET A 9 7.59 -3.40 9.22
CA MET A 9 6.30 -4.01 9.55
C MET A 9 6.11 -5.40 8.96
N VAL A 10 6.96 -5.80 8.01
CA VAL A 10 6.87 -7.10 7.33
C VAL A 10 7.71 -8.10 8.12
N PRO A 11 7.14 -9.23 8.58
CA PRO A 11 7.91 -10.27 9.24
C PRO A 11 9.03 -10.79 8.34
N GLU A 12 10.18 -11.07 8.94
CA GLU A 12 11.33 -11.62 8.23
C GLU A 12 10.97 -12.92 7.50
N GLY A 13 11.47 -13.09 6.28
CA GLY A 13 11.15 -14.23 5.42
C GLY A 13 9.81 -14.14 4.67
N THR A 14 8.98 -13.11 4.89
CA THR A 14 7.75 -12.93 4.12
C THR A 14 8.10 -12.62 2.65
N PRO A 15 7.64 -13.42 1.67
CA PRO A 15 8.00 -13.22 0.27
C PRO A 15 7.31 -11.97 -0.30
N ASN A 16 8.05 -11.23 -1.13
CA ASN A 16 7.45 -10.19 -1.96
C ASN A 16 6.71 -10.85 -3.13
N THR A 17 5.39 -10.69 -3.17
CA THR A 17 4.49 -11.25 -4.18
C THR A 17 4.03 -10.21 -5.21
N PHE A 18 4.68 -9.03 -5.23
CA PHE A 18 4.38 -7.99 -6.21
C PHE A 18 4.62 -8.48 -7.63
N LYS A 19 3.66 -8.23 -8.50
CA LYS A 19 3.77 -8.53 -9.93
C LYS A 19 3.80 -7.20 -10.69
N PRO A 20 4.95 -6.84 -11.28
CA PRO A 20 5.05 -5.69 -12.17
C PRO A 20 4.04 -5.79 -13.31
N THR A 21 3.52 -4.65 -13.75
CA THR A 21 2.66 -4.51 -14.92
C THR A 21 3.32 -3.61 -15.95
N ASP A 22 2.65 -3.34 -17.08
CA ASP A 22 3.15 -2.35 -18.04
C ASP A 22 3.12 -0.93 -17.52
N ALA A 23 2.18 -0.62 -16.61
CA ALA A 23 2.02 0.69 -16.01
C ALA A 23 2.88 0.89 -14.75
N ILE A 24 3.08 -0.17 -13.95
CA ILE A 24 3.77 -0.11 -12.65
C ILE A 24 4.85 -1.17 -12.63
N LYS A 25 6.10 -0.76 -12.79
CA LYS A 25 7.29 -1.61 -12.80
C LYS A 25 7.84 -1.84 -11.39
N ASN A 26 7.71 -0.85 -10.51
CA ASN A 26 8.28 -0.90 -9.17
C ASN A 26 7.21 -0.92 -8.06
N GLY A 27 7.38 -1.84 -7.11
CA GLY A 27 6.51 -1.97 -5.95
C GLY A 27 6.82 -3.19 -5.12
N ALA A 28 6.03 -3.37 -4.06
CA ALA A 28 6.09 -4.55 -3.21
C ALA A 28 4.70 -4.92 -2.70
N LYS A 29 4.52 -6.21 -2.41
CA LYS A 29 3.30 -6.77 -1.84
C LYS A 29 3.66 -7.93 -0.92
N TYR A 30 3.32 -7.77 0.35
CA TYR A 30 3.55 -8.76 1.39
C TYR A 30 2.23 -9.16 1.99
N GLU A 31 2.03 -10.45 2.18
CA GLU A 31 0.83 -11.03 2.79
C GLU A 31 1.27 -12.01 3.87
N PHE A 32 0.76 -11.85 5.08
CA PHE A 32 1.10 -12.69 6.22
C PHE A 32 -0.05 -12.73 7.22
N GLN A 33 0.03 -13.63 8.20
CA GLN A 33 -0.97 -13.79 9.25
C GLN A 33 -0.44 -13.23 10.57
N LEU A 34 -1.27 -12.48 11.28
CA LEU A 34 -0.99 -11.98 12.62
C LEU A 34 -1.25 -13.08 13.67
N SER A 35 -0.76 -12.87 14.89
CA SER A 35 -0.91 -13.81 16.01
C SER A 35 -2.37 -14.07 16.39
N ASP A 36 -3.26 -13.12 16.14
CA ASP A 36 -4.71 -13.23 16.36
C ASP A 36 -5.45 -13.90 15.19
N GLY A 37 -4.72 -14.39 14.19
CA GLY A 37 -5.26 -15.07 13.02
C GLY A 37 -5.71 -14.13 11.89
N GLN A 38 -5.64 -12.81 12.06
CA GLN A 38 -6.02 -11.88 11.00
C GLN A 38 -4.98 -11.86 9.88
N LYS A 39 -5.46 -11.79 8.64
CA LYS A 39 -4.60 -11.59 7.47
C LYS A 39 -4.17 -10.12 7.37
N ALA A 40 -2.87 -9.88 7.36
CA ALA A 40 -2.27 -8.58 7.05
C ALA A 40 -1.76 -8.56 5.60
N ILE A 41 -1.99 -7.43 4.93
CA ILE A 41 -1.49 -7.16 3.59
C ILE A 41 -0.85 -5.77 3.63
N ILE A 42 0.44 -5.72 3.33
CA ILE A 42 1.18 -4.47 3.17
C ILE A 42 1.65 -4.39 1.73
N ARG A 43 1.25 -3.35 1.03
CA ARG A 43 1.66 -3.13 -0.37
C ARG A 43 2.02 -1.68 -0.62
N TRP A 44 2.93 -1.46 -1.54
CA TRP A 44 3.25 -0.13 -2.04
C TRP A 44 3.71 -0.19 -3.48
N HIS A 45 3.60 0.91 -4.20
CA HIS A 45 4.02 1.00 -5.58
C HIS A 45 4.37 2.44 -5.97
N GLU A 46 5.10 2.57 -7.07
CA GLU A 46 5.37 3.85 -7.73
C GLU A 46 4.09 4.48 -8.32
N PRO A 47 4.11 5.76 -8.72
CA PRO A 47 2.94 6.41 -9.30
C PRO A 47 2.32 5.59 -10.44
N ASP A 48 1.01 5.36 -10.40
CA ASP A 48 0.26 4.64 -11.41
C ASP A 48 -0.22 5.62 -12.51
N PRO A 49 0.40 5.62 -13.70
CA PRO A 49 0.01 6.51 -14.78
C PRO A 49 -1.42 6.27 -15.29
N VAL A 50 -1.95 5.04 -15.13
CA VAL A 50 -3.33 4.73 -15.49
C VAL A 50 -4.30 5.37 -14.49
N ALA A 51 -3.96 5.36 -13.20
CA ALA A 51 -4.72 6.06 -12.17
C ALA A 51 -4.66 7.58 -12.39
N ALA A 52 -3.50 8.13 -12.73
CA ALA A 52 -3.34 9.55 -13.04
C ALA A 52 -4.21 9.98 -14.23
N ALA A 53 -4.27 9.18 -15.29
CA ALA A 53 -5.08 9.47 -16.48
C ALA A 53 -6.59 9.40 -16.20
N LYS A 54 -7.03 8.48 -15.33
CA LYS A 54 -8.46 8.30 -15.01
C LYS A 54 -8.97 9.24 -13.91
N PHE A 55 -8.11 9.64 -13.00
CA PHE A 55 -8.47 10.36 -11.78
C PHE A 55 -7.50 11.52 -11.56
N PRO A 56 -7.87 12.76 -11.93
CA PRO A 56 -6.99 13.93 -11.88
C PRO A 56 -6.38 14.22 -10.50
N ASN A 57 -7.04 13.78 -9.43
CA ASN A 57 -6.63 13.98 -8.04
C ASN A 57 -6.22 12.67 -7.33
N SER A 58 -5.81 11.64 -8.07
CA SER A 58 -5.39 10.37 -7.47
C SER A 58 -4.02 10.49 -6.80
N ALA A 59 -3.97 10.17 -5.49
CA ALA A 59 -2.71 10.12 -4.75
C ALA A 59 -1.76 9.05 -5.32
N SER A 60 -2.31 7.89 -5.68
CA SER A 60 -1.57 6.78 -6.30
C SER A 60 -1.10 7.11 -7.70
N GLY A 61 -1.75 8.05 -8.39
CA GLY A 61 -1.34 8.49 -9.73
C GLY A 61 -0.20 9.52 -9.73
N SER A 62 -0.01 10.26 -8.63
CA SER A 62 0.96 11.35 -8.54
C SER A 62 2.20 11.04 -7.69
N SER A 63 2.14 10.02 -6.83
CA SER A 63 3.19 9.75 -5.85
C SER A 63 3.31 8.27 -5.50
N TRP A 64 4.43 7.90 -4.88
CA TRP A 64 4.57 6.60 -4.24
C TRP A 64 3.60 6.48 -3.08
N THR A 65 2.77 5.45 -3.10
CA THR A 65 1.75 5.23 -2.06
C THR A 65 1.84 3.81 -1.50
N ALA A 66 1.46 3.69 -0.23
CA ALA A 66 1.33 2.44 0.48
C ALA A 66 -0.11 2.21 0.92
N GLN A 67 -0.47 0.94 1.06
CA GLN A 67 -1.71 0.49 1.67
C GLN A 67 -1.41 -0.61 2.66
N ILE A 68 -1.98 -0.46 3.85
CA ILE A 68 -1.88 -1.43 4.95
C ILE A 68 -3.30 -1.90 5.25
N LYS A 69 -3.54 -3.19 5.08
CA LYS A 69 -4.84 -3.84 5.33
C LYS A 69 -4.68 -4.93 6.36
N ILE A 70 -5.54 -4.94 7.37
CA ILE A 70 -5.65 -6.02 8.35
C ILE A 70 -7.10 -6.47 8.38
N GLY A 71 -7.34 -7.76 8.08
CA GLY A 71 -8.68 -8.32 7.93
C GLY A 71 -9.49 -7.56 6.89
N ASN A 72 -10.59 -6.93 7.33
CA ASN A 72 -11.47 -6.12 6.48
C ASN A 72 -11.25 -4.61 6.59
N LYS A 73 -10.22 -4.14 7.31
CA LYS A 73 -9.94 -2.73 7.52
C LYS A 73 -8.61 -2.31 6.88
N GLN A 74 -8.52 -1.04 6.50
CA GLN A 74 -7.31 -0.40 5.99
C GLN A 74 -6.96 0.82 6.82
N VAL A 75 -5.66 1.10 6.92
CA VAL A 75 -5.12 2.32 7.54
C VAL A 75 -5.35 3.50 6.60
N THR A 76 -5.82 4.63 7.13
CA THR A 76 -5.96 5.89 6.40
C THR A 76 -4.70 6.75 6.52
N VAL A 77 -4.62 7.80 5.72
CA VAL A 77 -3.56 8.83 5.78
C VAL A 77 -3.43 9.46 7.17
N ASP A 78 -4.52 9.52 7.93
CA ASP A 78 -4.56 10.04 9.30
C ASP A 78 -4.24 8.97 10.37
N GLY A 79 -3.89 7.75 9.96
CA GLY A 79 -3.59 6.64 10.87
C GLY A 79 -4.83 5.96 11.48
N LEU A 80 -6.03 6.26 10.97
CA LEU A 80 -7.28 5.65 11.42
C LEU A 80 -7.59 4.37 10.65
N TRP A 81 -8.48 3.52 11.19
CA TRP A 81 -8.92 2.31 10.51
C TRP A 81 -10.28 2.50 9.84
N THR A 82 -10.37 2.17 8.55
CA THR A 82 -11.62 2.23 7.78
C THR A 82 -11.93 0.93 7.06
N LYS A 83 -13.22 0.65 6.82
CA LYS A 83 -13.65 -0.45 5.93
C LYS A 83 -13.70 -0.03 4.46
N LYS A 84 -13.58 1.27 4.15
CA LYS A 84 -13.55 1.77 2.77
C LYS A 84 -12.28 1.27 2.08
N GLN A 85 -12.42 0.70 0.88
CA GLN A 85 -11.28 0.12 0.16
C GLN A 85 -10.84 0.90 -1.08
N ASN A 86 -11.73 1.73 -1.65
CA ASN A 86 -11.49 2.46 -2.88
C ASN A 86 -11.53 3.98 -2.61
N SER A 87 -10.60 4.47 -1.79
CA SER A 87 -10.51 5.90 -1.43
C SER A 87 -9.07 6.37 -1.47
N ASN A 88 -8.85 7.64 -1.82
CA ASN A 88 -7.54 8.29 -1.65
C ASN A 88 -7.09 8.26 -0.18
N GLU A 89 -8.03 8.27 0.75
CA GLU A 89 -7.77 8.25 2.19
C GLU A 89 -6.95 7.02 2.63
N VAL A 90 -6.99 5.90 1.91
CA VAL A 90 -6.23 4.68 2.27
C VAL A 90 -4.91 4.56 1.52
N HIS A 91 -4.59 5.49 0.63
CA HIS A 91 -3.31 5.55 -0.08
C HIS A 91 -2.36 6.46 0.68
N VAL A 92 -1.59 5.86 1.59
CA VAL A 92 -0.70 6.60 2.48
C VAL A 92 0.58 6.98 1.72
N PRO A 93 0.93 8.28 1.59
CA PRO A 93 2.15 8.70 0.89
C PRO A 93 3.42 8.14 1.54
N ILE A 94 4.35 7.69 0.71
CA ILE A 94 5.69 7.30 1.15
C ILE A 94 6.62 8.50 1.05
N GLN A 95 7.17 8.92 2.19
CA GLN A 95 8.11 10.04 2.26
C GLN A 95 9.49 9.64 1.73
N GLY A 96 10.11 10.55 0.98
CA GLY A 96 11.48 10.38 0.46
C GLY A 96 11.58 9.53 -0.81
N ARG A 97 10.51 9.44 -1.60
CA ARG A 97 10.41 8.72 -2.87
C ARG A 97 9.75 9.58 -3.94
#